data_AF-A0A933KP06-F1
#
_entry.id   AF-A0A933KP06-F1
#
_cell.length_a   1.000
_cell.length_b   1.000
_cell.length_c   1.000
_cell.angle_alpha   90.00
_cell.angle_beta   90.00
_cell.angle_gamma   90.00
#
_symmetry.space_group_name_H-M   'P 1'
#
loop_
_entity.id
_entity.type
_entity.pdbx_description
1 polymer ?
#
loop_
_entity_poly.entity_id
_entity_poly.type
_entity_poly.pdbx_seq_one_letter_code
_entity_poly.pdbx_strand_id
1 'polypeptide(L)'
;MGIFKQMKDMKDVVHAAPGLIEQSQEMAANAQVMQQQMMAQQQAAMQQAMGQPAAAVAAQPGGLDPIAGVDLQKYAKIVKAIAPMNYDQTLLPGIAAANGVDAGSWQQAHDGWNARIKADPGVAAAFSAAYQVA
;
A
#
# COMPACT_ATOMS: atom_id res chain seq x y z
N MET A 1 -48.58 29.14 26.21
CA MET A 1 -48.78 29.08 24.74
C MET A 1 -48.41 27.67 24.26
N GLY A 2 -49.15 26.60 24.52
CA GLY A 2 -50.50 26.29 24.04
C GLY A 2 -50.37 25.33 22.85
N ILE A 3 -50.58 24.03 23.05
CA ILE A 3 -50.39 22.94 22.05
C ILE A 3 -51.27 23.15 20.79
N PHE A 4 -52.39 23.85 20.96
CA PHE A 4 -53.26 24.32 19.86
C PHE A 4 -52.60 25.35 18.94
N LYS A 5 -51.58 26.09 19.41
CA LYS A 5 -50.79 27.03 18.61
C LYS A 5 -49.82 26.28 17.69
N GLN A 6 -49.21 25.20 18.18
CA GLN A 6 -48.32 24.31 17.41
C GLN A 6 -49.03 23.64 16.21
N MET A 7 -50.30 23.24 16.34
CA MET A 7 -51.05 22.68 15.21
C MET A 7 -51.41 23.73 14.15
N LYS A 8 -51.63 24.99 14.55
CA LYS A 8 -51.88 26.09 13.61
C LYS A 8 -50.61 26.43 12.83
N ASP A 9 -49.47 26.55 13.49
CA ASP A 9 -48.18 26.83 12.85
C ASP A 9 -47.79 25.71 11.87
N MET A 10 -48.10 24.45 12.18
CA MET A 10 -47.89 23.32 11.27
C MET A 10 -48.82 23.36 10.03
N LYS A 11 -50.05 23.88 10.17
CA LYS A 11 -50.97 24.08 9.03
C LYS A 11 -50.56 25.27 8.15
N ASP A 12 -50.01 26.33 8.72
CA ASP A 12 -49.47 27.47 7.97
C ASP A 12 -48.16 27.09 7.22
N VAL A 13 -47.32 26.21 7.80
CA VAL A 13 -46.14 25.63 7.11
C VAL A 13 -46.54 24.69 5.95
N VAL A 14 -47.63 23.93 6.08
CA VAL A 14 -48.14 23.06 5.01
C VAL A 14 -48.78 23.87 3.86
N HIS A 15 -49.28 25.08 4.12
CA HIS A 15 -49.77 25.97 3.06
C HIS A 15 -48.65 26.68 2.27
N ALA A 16 -47.42 26.73 2.80
CA ALA A 16 -46.22 27.25 2.12
C ALA A 16 -45.50 26.18 1.25
N ALA A 17 -46.13 25.03 1.04
CA ALA A 17 -45.53 23.87 0.39
C ALA A 17 -45.20 23.94 -1.12
N PRO A 18 -45.67 24.89 -1.96
CA PRO A 18 -45.26 24.92 -3.36
C PRO A 18 -43.77 25.27 -3.55
N GLY A 19 -43.20 26.14 -2.70
CA GLY A 19 -41.80 26.57 -2.81
C GLY A 19 -40.79 25.62 -2.17
N LEU A 20 -41.23 24.78 -1.22
CA LEU A 20 -40.36 23.79 -0.57
C LEU A 20 -40.10 22.56 -1.44
N ILE A 21 -40.96 22.26 -2.42
CA ILE A 21 -40.72 21.19 -3.40
C ILE A 21 -39.54 21.56 -4.33
N GLU A 22 -39.40 22.83 -4.70
CA GLU A 22 -38.30 23.31 -5.54
C GLU A 22 -36.96 23.32 -4.77
N GLN A 23 -36.97 23.81 -3.52
CA GLN A 23 -35.81 23.78 -2.63
C GLN A 23 -35.39 22.35 -2.23
N SER A 24 -36.34 21.42 -2.09
CA SER A 24 -36.04 20.00 -1.85
C SER A 24 -35.55 19.28 -3.10
N GLN A 25 -35.91 19.72 -4.31
CA GLN A 25 -35.34 19.20 -5.55
C GLN A 25 -33.88 19.63 -5.75
N GLU A 26 -33.55 20.90 -5.44
CA GLU A 26 -32.17 21.38 -5.43
C GLU A 26 -31.33 20.71 -4.33
N MET A 27 -31.91 20.48 -3.15
CA MET A 27 -31.25 19.75 -2.08
C MET A 27 -31.10 18.24 -2.37
N ALA A 28 -32.08 17.62 -3.03
CA ALA A 28 -32.00 16.22 -3.49
C ALA A 28 -30.95 16.05 -4.59
N ALA A 29 -30.81 17.03 -5.49
CA ALA A 29 -29.74 17.05 -6.49
C ALA A 29 -28.36 17.19 -5.83
N ASN A 30 -28.20 18.09 -4.85
CA ASN A 30 -26.95 18.23 -4.09
C ASN A 30 -26.65 16.99 -3.23
N ALA A 31 -27.67 16.35 -2.66
CA ALA A 31 -27.53 15.14 -1.86
C ALA A 31 -27.13 13.94 -2.73
N GLN A 32 -27.66 13.81 -3.94
CA GLN A 32 -27.24 12.77 -4.89
C GLN A 32 -25.77 12.94 -5.30
N VAL A 33 -25.32 14.18 -5.54
CA VAL A 33 -23.90 14.45 -5.83
C VAL A 33 -23.03 14.11 -4.62
N MET A 34 -23.44 14.48 -3.40
CA MET A 34 -22.68 14.16 -2.18
C MET A 34 -22.69 12.66 -1.86
N GLN A 35 -23.80 11.95 -2.11
CA GLN A 35 -23.91 10.51 -1.92
C GLN A 35 -23.09 9.75 -2.97
N GLN A 36 -23.02 10.25 -4.21
CA GLN A 36 -22.18 9.70 -5.26
C GLN A 36 -20.68 9.98 -4.98
N GLN A 37 -20.34 11.13 -4.41
CA GLN A 37 -18.98 11.45 -3.99
C GLN A 37 -18.56 10.64 -2.76
N MET A 38 -19.47 10.41 -1.81
CA MET A 38 -19.21 9.57 -0.64
C MET A 38 -19.09 8.09 -1.04
N MET A 39 -19.90 7.61 -1.99
CA MET A 39 -19.79 6.25 -2.53
C MET A 39 -18.50 6.09 -3.33
N ALA A 40 -18.10 7.07 -4.15
CA ALA A 40 -16.82 7.05 -4.85
C ALA A 40 -15.62 7.07 -3.89
N GLN A 41 -15.70 7.84 -2.80
CA GLN A 41 -14.66 7.89 -1.78
C GLN A 41 -14.61 6.61 -0.94
N GLN A 42 -15.77 5.99 -0.67
CA GLN A 42 -15.85 4.68 -0.02
C GLN A 42 -15.40 3.55 -0.94
N GLN A 43 -15.60 3.66 -2.25
CA GLN A 43 -15.13 2.70 -3.25
C GLN A 43 -13.61 2.83 -3.46
N ALA A 44 -13.06 4.04 -3.43
CA ALA A 44 -11.61 4.28 -3.43
C ALA A 44 -10.95 3.80 -2.12
N ALA A 45 -11.58 4.05 -0.96
CA ALA A 45 -11.11 3.54 0.33
C ALA A 45 -11.23 2.00 0.41
N MET A 46 -12.28 1.41 -0.16
CA MET A 46 -12.46 -0.04 -0.24
C MET A 46 -11.50 -0.66 -1.26
N GLN A 47 -11.13 0.02 -2.35
CA GLN A 47 -10.04 -0.41 -3.25
C GLN A 47 -8.67 -0.38 -2.56
N GLN A 48 -8.45 0.58 -1.66
CA GLN A 48 -7.24 0.64 -0.84
C GLN A 48 -7.25 -0.40 0.30
N ALA A 49 -8.44 -0.82 0.77
CA ALA A 49 -8.61 -1.84 1.81
C ALA A 49 -8.73 -3.29 1.29
N MET A 50 -9.19 -3.49 0.04
CA MET A 50 -9.40 -4.80 -0.61
C MET A 50 -8.21 -5.23 -1.49
N GLY A 51 -7.04 -4.62 -1.32
CA GLY A 51 -5.80 -5.15 -1.91
C GLY A 51 -5.67 -4.89 -3.41
N GLN A 52 -5.70 -3.63 -3.82
CA GLN A 52 -4.72 -3.25 -4.84
C GLN A 52 -3.34 -3.46 -4.21
N PRO A 53 -2.43 -4.27 -4.79
CA PRO A 53 -1.05 -4.24 -4.36
C PRO A 53 -0.64 -2.77 -4.47
N ALA A 54 -0.33 -2.15 -3.33
CA ALA A 54 0.13 -0.76 -3.25
C ALA A 54 1.03 -0.52 -4.46
N ALA A 55 0.62 0.38 -5.37
CA ALA A 55 1.14 0.50 -6.73
C ALA A 55 2.57 -0.05 -6.79
N ALA A 56 2.73 -1.26 -7.34
CA ALA A 56 3.92 -2.09 -7.11
C ALA A 56 5.15 -1.21 -7.27
N VAL A 57 5.81 -0.89 -6.15
CA VAL A 57 6.90 0.08 -6.16
C VAL A 57 8.00 -0.57 -6.98
N ALA A 58 8.14 -0.13 -8.22
CA ALA A 58 9.11 -0.71 -9.13
C ALA A 58 10.49 -0.20 -8.73
N ALA A 59 11.48 -1.09 -8.72
CA ALA A 59 12.87 -0.68 -8.55
C ALA A 59 13.25 0.31 -9.66
N GLN A 60 14.14 1.25 -9.34
CA GLN A 60 14.73 2.14 -10.33
C GLN A 60 15.45 1.32 -11.42
N PRO A 61 15.54 1.83 -12.67
CA PRO A 61 16.26 1.16 -13.74
C PRO A 61 17.69 0.79 -13.30
N GLY A 62 18.07 -0.48 -13.50
CA GLY A 62 19.37 -1.01 -13.07
C GLY A 62 19.50 -1.33 -11.56
N GLY A 63 18.49 -0.97 -10.76
CA GLY A 63 18.46 -1.28 -9.31
C GLY A 63 18.49 -2.78 -9.02
N LEU A 64 18.08 -3.62 -9.97
CA LEU A 64 18.08 -5.07 -9.88
C LEU A 64 19.25 -5.75 -10.61
N ASP A 65 20.19 -4.99 -11.17
CA ASP A 65 21.34 -5.57 -11.86
C ASP A 65 22.22 -6.36 -10.86
N PRO A 66 22.72 -7.56 -11.22
CA PRO A 66 23.57 -8.35 -10.34
C PRO A 66 24.80 -7.57 -9.86
N ILE A 67 25.16 -7.74 -8.59
CA ILE A 67 26.36 -7.12 -8.00
C ILE A 67 27.41 -8.22 -7.84
N ALA A 68 28.57 -8.04 -8.45
CA ALA A 68 29.65 -9.04 -8.45
C ALA A 68 29.18 -10.45 -8.88
N GLY A 69 28.26 -10.53 -9.85
CA GLY A 69 27.69 -11.79 -10.32
C GLY A 69 26.67 -12.44 -9.37
N VAL A 70 26.27 -11.76 -8.28
CA VAL A 70 25.22 -12.20 -7.37
C VAL A 70 23.93 -11.44 -7.66
N ASP A 71 22.98 -12.12 -8.32
CA ASP A 71 21.63 -11.59 -8.51
C ASP A 71 20.81 -11.58 -7.20
N LEU A 72 19.68 -10.88 -7.24
CA LEU A 72 18.83 -10.69 -6.06
C LEU A 72 18.24 -12.01 -5.51
N GLN A 73 17.93 -12.98 -6.38
CA GLN A 73 17.38 -14.27 -5.95
C GLN A 73 18.43 -15.09 -5.19
N LYS A 74 19.66 -15.14 -5.73
CA LYS A 74 20.80 -15.78 -5.07
C LYS A 74 21.13 -15.10 -3.74
N TYR A 75 21.11 -13.77 -3.71
CA TYR A 75 21.31 -13.01 -2.48
C TYR A 75 20.24 -13.34 -1.42
N ALA A 76 18.95 -13.29 -1.79
CA ALA A 76 17.84 -13.58 -0.88
C ALA A 76 17.90 -15.02 -0.33
N LYS A 77 18.24 -16.00 -1.17
CA LYS A 77 18.44 -17.40 -0.75
C LYS A 77 19.55 -17.54 0.29
N ILE A 78 20.70 -16.92 0.06
CA ILE A 78 21.83 -16.98 0.99
C ILE A 78 21.46 -16.32 2.33
N VAL A 79 20.80 -15.15 2.31
CA VAL A 79 20.35 -14.46 3.53
C VAL A 79 19.26 -15.24 4.26
N LYS A 80 18.34 -15.91 3.57
CA LYS A 80 17.29 -16.73 4.22
C LYS A 80 17.87 -17.97 4.90
N ALA A 81 18.98 -18.50 4.42
CA ALA A 81 19.58 -19.72 4.95
C ALA A 81 19.99 -19.62 6.43
N ILE A 82 20.25 -18.41 6.95
CA ILE A 82 20.59 -18.19 8.37
C ILE A 82 19.36 -17.99 9.28
N ALA A 83 18.14 -17.94 8.75
CA ALA A 83 16.92 -17.83 9.55
C ALA A 83 16.79 -18.91 10.66
N PRO A 84 17.05 -20.21 10.40
CA PRO A 84 17.05 -21.22 11.47
C PRO A 84 18.26 -21.12 12.42
N MET A 85 19.26 -20.30 12.11
CA MET A 85 20.51 -20.13 12.87
C MET A 85 20.50 -18.82 13.68
N ASN A 86 19.31 -18.38 14.13
CA ASN A 86 19.09 -17.11 14.83
C ASN A 86 19.57 -15.87 14.07
N TYR A 87 19.57 -15.93 12.73
CA TYR A 87 20.06 -14.84 11.87
C TYR A 87 21.52 -14.45 12.16
N ASP A 88 22.37 -15.41 12.52
CA ASP A 88 23.81 -15.18 12.67
C ASP A 88 24.47 -14.80 11.33
N GLN A 89 24.73 -13.50 11.19
CA GLN A 89 25.33 -12.91 9.98
C GLN A 89 26.76 -13.42 9.72
N THR A 90 27.46 -13.90 10.75
CA THR A 90 28.84 -14.39 10.61
C THR A 90 28.93 -15.66 9.76
N LEU A 91 27.79 -16.36 9.58
CA LEU A 91 27.70 -17.58 8.77
C LEU A 91 27.54 -17.29 7.27
N LEU A 92 27.15 -16.08 6.89
CA LEU A 92 26.84 -15.74 5.50
C LEU A 92 28.01 -15.93 4.52
N PRO A 93 29.27 -15.56 4.83
CA PRO A 93 30.39 -15.82 3.92
C PRO A 93 30.57 -17.32 3.63
N GLY A 94 30.40 -18.19 4.63
CA GLY A 94 30.49 -19.63 4.46
C GLY A 94 29.34 -20.19 3.61
N ILE A 95 28.11 -19.73 3.83
CA ILE A 95 26.94 -20.14 3.05
C ILE A 95 27.03 -19.61 1.61
N ALA A 96 27.55 -18.39 1.40
CA ALA A 96 27.80 -17.83 0.08
C ALA A 96 28.82 -18.67 -0.70
N ALA A 97 29.93 -19.08 -0.06
CA ALA A 97 30.91 -19.99 -0.64
C ALA A 97 30.30 -21.34 -1.02
N ALA A 98 29.45 -21.92 -0.17
CA ALA A 98 28.72 -23.15 -0.48
C ALA A 98 27.75 -23.01 -1.67
N ASN A 99 27.35 -21.78 -2.02
CA ASN A 99 26.56 -21.45 -3.20
C ASN A 99 27.42 -20.94 -4.38
N GLY A 100 28.74 -21.13 -4.33
CA GLY A 100 29.66 -20.78 -5.40
C GLY A 100 29.89 -19.28 -5.56
N VAL A 101 29.82 -18.51 -4.47
CA VAL A 101 30.20 -17.09 -4.42
C VAL A 101 31.47 -16.97 -3.60
N ASP A 102 32.55 -16.47 -4.18
CA ASP A 102 33.79 -16.23 -3.42
C ASP A 102 33.62 -15.09 -2.41
N ALA A 103 34.53 -15.01 -1.44
CA ALA A 103 34.42 -14.04 -0.34
C ALA A 103 34.43 -12.57 -0.81
N GLY A 104 35.19 -12.24 -1.86
CA GLY A 104 35.27 -10.89 -2.40
C GLY A 104 33.97 -10.49 -3.08
N SER A 105 33.45 -11.35 -3.95
CA SER A 105 32.16 -11.17 -4.61
C SER A 105 31.01 -11.11 -3.60
N TRP A 106 31.04 -11.94 -2.56
CA TRP A 106 30.03 -11.92 -1.50
C TRP A 106 30.03 -10.59 -0.75
N GLN A 107 31.19 -10.11 -0.30
CA GLN A 107 31.28 -8.84 0.44
C GLN A 107 30.73 -7.69 -0.41
N GLN A 108 31.16 -7.60 -1.67
CA GLN A 108 30.69 -6.56 -2.59
C GLN A 108 29.18 -6.65 -2.84
N ALA A 109 28.65 -7.85 -3.03
CA ALA A 109 27.22 -8.07 -3.23
C ALA A 109 26.41 -7.74 -1.98
N HIS A 110 26.88 -8.16 -0.80
CA HIS A 110 26.18 -7.92 0.47
C HIS A 110 26.09 -6.43 0.77
N ASP A 111 27.20 -5.71 0.65
CA ASP A 111 27.23 -4.26 0.86
C ASP A 111 26.35 -3.54 -0.18
N GLY A 112 26.45 -3.92 -1.45
CA GLY A 112 25.70 -3.31 -2.54
C GLY A 112 24.19 -3.54 -2.44
N TRP A 113 23.76 -4.77 -2.16
CA TRP A 113 22.33 -5.07 -1.99
C TRP A 113 21.75 -4.39 -0.76
N ASN A 114 22.46 -4.39 0.38
CA ASN A 114 22.01 -3.67 1.58
C ASN A 114 21.87 -2.15 1.31
N ALA A 115 22.81 -1.55 0.58
CA ALA A 115 22.73 -0.15 0.20
C ALA A 115 21.51 0.12 -0.71
N ARG A 116 21.28 -0.71 -1.73
CA ARG A 116 20.13 -0.57 -2.64
C ARG A 116 18.79 -0.78 -1.94
N ILE A 117 18.66 -1.80 -1.10
CA ILE A 117 17.44 -2.07 -0.32
C ILE A 117 17.11 -0.88 0.60
N LYS A 118 18.12 -0.24 1.20
CA LYS A 118 17.92 0.95 2.04
C LYS A 118 17.53 2.19 1.24
N ALA A 119 18.06 2.35 0.03
CA ALA A 119 17.90 3.55 -0.79
C ALA A 119 16.67 3.51 -1.70
N ASP A 120 16.26 2.33 -2.17
CA ASP A 120 15.19 2.15 -3.15
C ASP A 120 14.09 1.22 -2.59
N PRO A 121 12.90 1.76 -2.26
CA PRO A 121 11.78 0.96 -1.79
C PRO A 121 11.31 -0.11 -2.79
N GLY A 122 11.53 0.08 -4.09
CA GLY A 122 11.23 -0.92 -5.10
C GLY A 122 12.19 -2.10 -5.08
N VAL A 123 13.47 -1.86 -4.78
CA VAL A 123 14.43 -2.95 -4.51
C VAL A 123 14.08 -3.67 -3.20
N ALA A 124 13.66 -2.94 -2.16
CA ALA A 124 13.19 -3.56 -0.91
C ALA A 124 11.95 -4.46 -1.12
N ALA A 125 11.00 -4.02 -1.95
CA ALA A 125 9.83 -4.82 -2.32
C ALA A 125 10.25 -6.08 -3.10
N ALA A 126 11.13 -5.93 -4.08
CA ALA A 126 11.66 -7.06 -4.86
C ALA A 126 12.43 -8.06 -3.98
N PHE A 127 13.26 -7.58 -3.04
CA PHE A 127 13.96 -8.44 -2.08
C PHE A 127 12.98 -9.22 -1.21
N SER A 128 11.94 -8.56 -0.70
CA SER A 128 10.92 -9.21 0.15
C SER A 128 10.20 -10.33 -0.62
N ALA A 129 9.84 -10.10 -1.88
CA ALA A 129 9.24 -11.11 -2.75
C ALA A 129 10.21 -12.28 -3.00
N ALA A 130 11.47 -12.00 -3.32
CA ALA A 130 12.51 -13.02 -3.50
C ALA A 130 12.71 -13.86 -2.23
N TYR A 131 12.80 -13.20 -1.07
CA TYR A 131 12.99 -13.84 0.22
C TYR A 131 11.83 -14.77 0.60
N GLN A 132 10.60 -14.41 0.25
CA GLN A 132 9.43 -15.27 0.52
C GLN A 132 9.50 -16.60 -0.24
N VAL A 133 9.93 -16.57 -1.50
CA VAL A 133 9.95 -17.76 -2.39
C VAL A 133 11.27 -18.55 -2.36
N ALA A 134 12.34 -17.98 -1.79
CA ALA A 134 13.66 -18.59 -1.71
C ALA A 134 13.77 -19.80 -0.75
#